data_AF-A0A8J8TQL6-F1
#
_entry.id   AF-A0A8J8TQL6-F1
#
_cell.length_a   1.000
_cell.length_b   1.000
_cell.length_c   1.000
_cell.angle_alpha   90.00
_cell.angle_beta   90.00
_cell.angle_gamma   90.00
#
_symmetry.space_group_name_H-M   'P 1'
#
loop_
_entity.id
_entity.type
_entity.pdbx_description
1 polymer ?
#
loop_
_entity_poly.entity_id
_entity_poly.type
_entity_poly.pdbx_seq_one_letter_code
_entity_poly.pdbx_strand_id
1 'polypeptide(L)'
;MGVRDDEPDPEELRERAAEYETIADALTDLVIELRDEPVRESRLEGLFDEATTSNPQIWNTVTAFIDVEDGEAVVTDESKLAEGKWAPEIVEGCDAMVTVDVQRGLMPDDFKYLVGSKLEDEITEFGEEAAKARQKADELEESSDS
;
A
#
# COMPACT_ATOMS: atom_id res chain seq x y z
N MET A 1 35.51 11.15 -21.06
CA MET A 1 34.99 11.99 -19.97
C MET A 1 33.53 12.18 -20.26
N GLY A 2 32.59 11.39 -19.74
CA GLY A 2 32.59 10.59 -18.52
C GLY A 2 31.57 11.21 -17.58
N VAL A 3 30.35 10.65 -17.55
CA VAL A 3 29.52 10.59 -16.34
C VAL A 3 28.74 9.28 -16.43
N ARG A 4 28.94 8.40 -15.46
CA ARG A 4 28.05 7.28 -15.16
C ARG A 4 27.11 7.86 -14.10
N ASP A 5 26.00 8.44 -14.54
CA ASP A 5 24.99 9.13 -13.70
C ASP A 5 23.72 8.25 -13.52
N ASP A 6 23.87 6.93 -13.50
CA ASP A 6 22.72 5.99 -13.43
C ASP A 6 22.75 5.09 -12.18
N GLU A 7 23.77 5.21 -11.31
CA GLU A 7 23.83 4.45 -10.06
C GLU A 7 23.41 5.37 -8.90
N PRO A 8 22.33 5.06 -8.17
CA PRO A 8 21.84 5.89 -7.08
C PRO A 8 22.88 5.98 -5.97
N ASP A 9 22.99 7.14 -5.34
CA ASP A 9 23.93 7.39 -4.23
C ASP A 9 23.52 6.55 -3.00
N PRO A 10 24.47 6.06 -2.18
CA PRO A 10 24.16 5.39 -0.92
C PRO A 10 23.21 6.17 0.00
N GLU A 11 23.29 7.51 0.03
CA GLU A 11 22.40 8.38 0.80
C GLU A 11 20.96 8.30 0.27
N GLU A 12 20.76 8.39 -1.05
CA GLU A 12 19.45 8.26 -1.70
C GLU A 12 18.82 6.88 -1.45
N LEU A 13 19.63 5.82 -1.47
CA LEU A 13 19.17 4.46 -1.17
C LEU A 13 18.73 4.32 0.30
N ARG A 14 19.38 5.00 1.23
CA ARG A 14 18.97 5.02 2.64
C ARG A 14 17.71 5.82 2.86
N GLU A 15 17.56 6.95 2.20
CA GLU A 15 16.33 7.74 2.22
C GLU A 15 15.14 6.91 1.72
N ARG A 16 15.31 6.23 0.57
CA ARG A 16 14.29 5.34 0.03
C ARG A 16 13.97 4.15 0.95
N ALA A 17 14.98 3.59 1.62
CA ALA A 17 14.74 2.54 2.60
C ALA A 17 13.90 3.03 3.78
N ALA A 18 14.19 4.24 4.29
CA ALA A 18 13.43 4.85 5.37
C ALA A 18 11.99 5.21 4.94
N GLU A 19 11.80 5.63 3.69
CA GLU A 19 10.47 5.85 3.10
C GLU A 19 9.66 4.55 3.09
N TYR A 20 10.23 3.46 2.59
CA TYR A 20 9.58 2.14 2.61
C TYR A 20 9.27 1.63 4.02
N GLU A 21 10.16 1.85 4.98
CA GLU A 21 9.89 1.52 6.39
C GLU A 21 8.74 2.34 6.95
N THR A 22 8.70 3.64 6.63
CA THR A 22 7.60 4.53 7.05
C THR A 22 6.27 4.05 6.48
N ILE A 23 6.24 3.62 5.21
CA ILE A 23 5.04 3.07 4.59
C ILE A 23 4.63 1.76 5.28
N ALA A 24 5.56 0.84 5.48
CA ALA A 24 5.29 -0.44 6.14
C ALA A 24 4.75 -0.26 7.58
N ASP A 25 5.30 0.68 8.34
CA ASP A 25 4.86 1.00 9.69
C ASP A 25 3.43 1.59 9.68
N ALA A 26 3.16 2.54 8.79
CA ALA A 26 1.84 3.15 8.65
C ALA A 26 0.76 2.13 8.25
N LEU A 27 1.07 1.21 7.33
CA LEU A 27 0.16 0.13 6.96
C LEU A 27 -0.02 -0.88 8.10
N THR A 28 1.01 -1.12 8.91
CA THR A 28 0.91 -1.97 10.11
C THR A 28 -0.09 -1.39 11.11
N ASP A 29 -0.05 -0.08 11.34
CA ASP A 29 -1.03 0.59 12.20
C ASP A 29 -2.45 0.46 11.65
N LEU A 30 -2.64 0.56 10.33
CA LEU A 30 -3.94 0.33 9.70
C LEU A 30 -4.44 -1.11 9.87
N VAL A 31 -3.56 -2.12 9.80
CA VAL A 31 -3.90 -3.52 10.10
C VAL A 31 -4.31 -3.70 11.55
N ILE A 32 -3.59 -3.06 12.49
CA ILE A 32 -3.91 -3.09 13.92
C ILE A 32 -5.27 -2.46 14.18
N GLU A 33 -5.56 -1.30 13.58
CA GLU A 33 -6.86 -0.65 13.65
C GLU A 33 -7.98 -1.56 13.14
N LEU A 34 -7.81 -2.14 11.94
CA LEU A 34 -8.78 -3.09 11.38
C LEU A 34 -9.03 -4.29 12.30
N ARG A 35 -7.99 -4.78 12.99
CA ARG A 35 -8.12 -5.89 13.93
C ARG A 35 -8.89 -5.48 15.17
N ASP A 36 -8.51 -4.37 15.78
CA ASP A 36 -8.92 -4.00 17.14
C ASP A 36 -10.21 -3.15 17.17
N GLU A 37 -10.51 -2.44 16.09
CA GLU A 37 -11.65 -1.51 16.00
C GLU A 37 -12.76 -2.05 15.07
N PRO A 38 -14.04 -1.68 15.29
CA PRO A 38 -15.10 -1.97 14.34
C PRO A 38 -14.80 -1.35 12.97
N VAL A 39 -15.08 -2.06 11.86
CA VAL A 39 -14.85 -1.54 10.48
C VAL A 39 -15.58 -0.22 10.21
N ARG A 40 -16.68 0.02 10.93
CA ARG A 40 -17.48 1.27 10.85
C ARG A 40 -16.84 2.46 11.54
N GLU A 41 -15.81 2.23 12.34
CA GLU A 41 -15.05 3.28 13.04
C GLU A 41 -13.63 3.40 12.46
N SER A 42 -13.29 2.55 11.48
CA SER A 42 -11.97 2.50 10.87
C SER A 42 -11.86 3.42 9.65
N ARG A 43 -10.63 3.75 9.27
CA ARG A 43 -10.26 4.49 8.05
C ARG A 43 -10.74 3.82 6.76
N LEU A 44 -11.10 2.53 6.82
CA LEU A 44 -11.57 1.73 5.69
C LEU A 44 -13.10 1.50 5.69
N GLU A 45 -13.86 2.28 6.47
CA GLU A 45 -15.32 2.25 6.47
C GLU A 45 -15.88 2.44 5.05
N GLY A 46 -15.37 3.43 4.30
CA GLY A 46 -15.84 3.72 2.94
C GLY A 46 -15.65 2.54 2.00
N LEU A 47 -14.45 1.95 1.97
CA LEU A 47 -14.14 0.75 1.20
C LEU A 47 -15.09 -0.41 1.54
N PHE A 48 -15.39 -0.61 2.83
CA PHE A 48 -16.32 -1.65 3.27
C PHE A 48 -17.76 -1.39 2.83
N ASP A 49 -18.24 -0.17 3.00
CA ASP A 49 -19.56 0.25 2.55
C ASP A 49 -19.68 0.07 1.04
N GLU A 50 -18.64 0.39 0.29
CA GLU A 50 -18.65 0.22 -1.15
C GLU A 50 -18.60 -1.23 -1.60
N ALA A 51 -17.78 -2.06 -0.96
CA ALA A 51 -17.73 -3.50 -1.21
C ALA A 51 -19.08 -4.18 -0.91
N THR A 52 -19.81 -3.72 0.10
CA THR A 52 -21.06 -4.36 0.55
C THR A 52 -22.32 -3.83 -0.15
N THR A 53 -22.33 -2.57 -0.56
CA THR A 53 -23.53 -1.90 -1.10
C THR A 53 -23.53 -1.75 -2.62
N SER A 54 -22.36 -1.78 -3.26
CA SER A 54 -22.26 -1.65 -4.71
C SER A 54 -23.02 -2.74 -5.46
N ASN A 55 -23.45 -2.44 -6.69
CA ASN A 55 -24.15 -3.41 -7.52
C ASN A 55 -23.13 -4.31 -8.24
N PRO A 56 -23.02 -5.61 -7.88
CA PRO A 56 -22.06 -6.54 -8.47
C PRO A 56 -22.33 -6.86 -9.95
N GLN A 57 -23.43 -6.38 -10.52
CA GLN A 57 -23.69 -6.48 -11.97
C GLN A 57 -23.07 -5.33 -12.77
N ILE A 58 -22.60 -4.28 -12.08
CA ILE A 58 -22.06 -3.06 -12.67
C ILE A 58 -20.59 -2.89 -12.25
N TRP A 59 -20.30 -3.08 -10.97
CA TRP A 59 -18.98 -2.94 -10.36
C TRP A 59 -18.63 -4.24 -9.68
N ASN A 60 -17.56 -4.91 -10.12
CA ASN A 60 -17.16 -6.20 -9.56
C ASN A 60 -16.13 -6.03 -8.45
N THR A 61 -15.37 -4.94 -8.46
CA THR A 61 -14.33 -4.64 -7.47
C THR A 61 -14.37 -3.20 -7.03
N VAL A 62 -13.85 -2.96 -5.83
CA VAL A 62 -13.60 -1.63 -5.28
C VAL A 62 -12.18 -1.57 -4.75
N THR A 63 -11.53 -0.42 -4.89
CA THR A 63 -10.14 -0.19 -4.50
C THR A 63 -10.04 1.06 -3.65
N ALA A 64 -9.38 0.96 -2.49
CA ALA A 64 -8.92 2.11 -1.73
C ALA A 64 -7.48 2.43 -2.12
N PHE A 65 -7.19 3.71 -2.32
CA PHE A 65 -5.85 4.24 -2.50
C PHE A 65 -5.39 4.82 -1.17
N ILE A 66 -4.20 4.41 -0.75
CA ILE A 66 -3.64 4.74 0.55
C ILE A 66 -2.34 5.49 0.33
N ASP A 67 -2.26 6.67 0.92
CA ASP A 67 -1.06 7.50 0.96
C ASP A 67 -0.60 7.61 2.41
N VAL A 68 0.70 7.72 2.62
CA VAL A 68 1.32 7.84 3.93
C VAL A 68 1.73 9.28 4.13
N GLU A 69 0.89 10.00 4.87
CA GLU A 69 1.09 11.40 5.21
C GLU A 69 1.49 11.51 6.68
N ASP A 70 2.64 12.14 6.94
CA ASP A 70 3.18 12.31 8.31
C ASP A 70 3.32 10.99 9.11
N GLY A 71 3.55 9.87 8.41
CA GLY A 71 3.69 8.54 9.01
C GLY A 71 2.35 7.84 9.32
N GLU A 72 1.22 8.39 8.88
CA GLU A 72 -0.09 7.78 9.01
C GLU A 72 -0.64 7.36 7.64
N ALA A 73 -1.25 6.17 7.59
CA ALA A 73 -1.95 5.72 6.40
C ALA A 73 -3.30 6.46 6.27
N VAL A 74 -3.49 7.15 5.14
CA VAL A 74 -4.68 7.93 4.81
C VAL A 74 -5.31 7.37 3.54
N VAL A 75 -6.60 7.05 3.59
CA VAL A 75 -7.36 6.70 2.38
C VAL A 75 -7.67 7.99 1.63
N THR A 76 -7.02 8.21 0.49
CA THR A 76 -7.13 9.46 -0.27
C THR A 76 -8.21 9.42 -1.33
N ASP A 77 -8.50 8.25 -1.90
CA ASP A 77 -9.62 8.04 -2.81
C ASP A 77 -10.12 6.59 -2.79
N GLU A 78 -11.34 6.39 -3.28
CA GLU A 78 -11.98 5.08 -3.42
C GLU A 78 -12.58 4.94 -4.83
N SER A 79 -12.15 3.93 -5.57
CA SER A 79 -12.60 3.70 -6.95
C SER A 79 -13.40 2.40 -7.08
N LYS A 80 -14.46 2.47 -7.89
CA LYS A 80 -15.28 1.31 -8.28
C LYS A 80 -14.92 0.92 -9.69
N LEU A 81 -14.57 -0.34 -9.90
CA LEU A 81 -14.15 -0.84 -11.19
C LEU A 81 -15.05 -1.99 -11.67
N ALA A 82 -15.43 -1.89 -12.94
CA ALA A 82 -16.04 -3.00 -13.65
C ALA A 82 -14.88 -3.88 -14.12
N GLU A 83 -14.98 -5.19 -13.91
CA GLU A 83 -13.95 -6.15 -14.33
C GLU A 83 -13.58 -5.94 -15.81
N GLY A 84 -12.29 -5.74 -16.09
CA GLY A 84 -11.78 -5.48 -17.45
C GLY A 84 -11.72 -4.00 -17.88
N LYS A 85 -12.10 -3.04 -17.04
CA LYS A 85 -11.86 -1.60 -17.24
C LYS A 85 -10.92 -1.04 -16.18
N TRP A 86 -9.83 -1.75 -15.91
CA TRP A 86 -8.71 -1.15 -15.17
C TRP A 86 -8.23 0.05 -16.00
N ALA A 87 -8.35 1.25 -15.43
CA ALA A 87 -7.77 2.45 -15.99
C ALA A 87 -6.49 2.74 -15.21
N PRO A 88 -5.33 2.17 -15.61
CA PRO A 88 -4.04 2.45 -14.98
C PRO A 88 -3.66 3.93 -14.95
N GLU A 89 -4.37 4.79 -15.69
CA GLU A 89 -4.10 6.24 -15.72
C GLU A 89 -4.67 7.02 -14.52
N ILE A 90 -5.36 6.39 -13.56
CA ILE A 90 -6.06 7.14 -12.49
C ILE A 90 -5.22 7.43 -11.24
N VAL A 91 -4.13 6.71 -10.92
CA VAL A 91 -3.32 7.13 -9.75
C VAL A 91 -1.83 6.88 -9.97
N GLU A 92 -1.14 7.87 -10.53
CA GLU A 92 0.29 8.04 -10.31
C GLU A 92 0.48 8.63 -8.91
N GLY A 93 1.21 7.93 -8.03
CA GLY A 93 1.71 8.51 -6.78
C GLY A 93 1.02 8.10 -5.48
N CYS A 94 0.27 6.99 -5.44
CA CYS A 94 -0.14 6.42 -4.16
C CYS A 94 0.86 5.40 -3.61
N ASP A 95 0.95 5.32 -2.28
CA ASP A 95 1.89 4.42 -1.62
C ASP A 95 1.40 2.97 -1.61
N ALA A 96 0.10 2.73 -1.37
CA ALA A 96 -0.46 1.38 -1.36
C ALA A 96 -1.89 1.34 -1.93
N MET A 97 -2.30 0.16 -2.39
CA MET A 97 -3.64 -0.07 -2.93
C MET A 97 -4.26 -1.33 -2.34
N VAL A 98 -5.49 -1.20 -1.81
CA VAL A 98 -6.26 -2.35 -1.33
C VAL A 98 -7.47 -2.55 -2.23
N THR A 99 -7.47 -3.64 -3.00
CA THR A 99 -8.58 -4.01 -3.87
C THR A 99 -9.36 -5.19 -3.31
N VAL A 100 -10.69 -5.06 -3.21
CA VAL A 100 -11.62 -6.11 -2.77
C VAL A 100 -12.78 -6.30 -3.74
N ASP A 101 -13.32 -7.51 -3.77
CA ASP A 101 -14.49 -7.84 -4.60
C ASP A 101 -15.78 -7.29 -3.98
N VAL A 102 -16.68 -6.78 -4.82
CA VAL A 102 -18.02 -6.36 -4.41
C VAL A 102 -18.83 -7.60 -4.06
N GLN A 103 -19.21 -7.71 -2.80
CA GLN A 103 -19.93 -8.85 -2.26
C GLN A 103 -21.09 -8.37 -1.39
N ARG A 104 -22.31 -8.53 -1.91
CA ARG A 104 -23.52 -8.22 -1.15
C ARG A 104 -23.63 -9.13 0.07
N GLY A 105 -23.54 -8.52 1.25
CA GLY A 105 -23.58 -9.24 2.52
C GLY A 105 -22.21 -9.76 3.00
N LEU A 106 -21.10 -9.25 2.46
CA LEU A 106 -19.77 -9.46 3.03
C LEU A 106 -19.80 -9.10 4.51
N MET A 107 -19.42 -10.04 5.37
CA MET A 107 -19.38 -9.78 6.81
C MET A 107 -18.18 -8.88 7.14
N PRO A 108 -18.29 -8.02 8.17
CA PRO A 108 -17.17 -7.20 8.61
C PRO A 108 -15.91 -8.02 8.92
N ASP A 109 -16.05 -9.18 9.54
CA ASP A 109 -14.91 -10.05 9.87
C ASP A 109 -14.24 -10.64 8.62
N ASP A 110 -15.04 -11.02 7.62
CA ASP A 110 -14.51 -11.48 6.33
C ASP A 110 -13.78 -10.35 5.59
N PHE A 111 -14.33 -9.13 5.63
CA PHE A 111 -13.68 -7.94 5.08
C PHE A 111 -12.34 -7.66 5.77
N LYS A 112 -12.32 -7.66 7.12
CA LYS A 112 -11.10 -7.47 7.91
C LYS A 112 -10.04 -8.51 7.55
N TYR A 113 -10.43 -9.77 7.42
CA TYR A 113 -9.51 -10.84 7.03
C TYR A 113 -8.93 -10.62 5.63
N LEU A 114 -9.80 -10.32 4.65
CA LEU A 114 -9.39 -10.13 3.26
C LEU A 114 -8.47 -8.92 3.08
N VAL A 115 -8.84 -7.79 3.67
CA VAL A 115 -8.05 -6.56 3.60
C VAL A 115 -6.78 -6.66 4.42
N GLY A 116 -6.88 -7.19 5.65
CA GLY A 116 -5.72 -7.39 6.52
C GLY A 116 -4.65 -8.24 5.85
N SER A 117 -5.04 -9.37 5.23
CA SER A 117 -4.09 -10.22 4.50
C SER A 117 -3.42 -9.49 3.32
N LYS A 118 -4.15 -8.63 2.60
CA LYS A 118 -3.57 -7.85 1.49
C LYS A 118 -2.59 -6.80 1.99
N LEU A 119 -2.94 -6.10 3.07
CA LEU A 119 -2.05 -5.13 3.69
C LEU A 119 -0.79 -5.80 4.25
N GLU A 120 -0.90 -6.99 4.84
CA GLU A 120 0.25 -7.79 5.30
C GLU A 120 1.20 -8.17 4.15
N ASP A 121 0.65 -8.49 2.96
CA ASP A 121 1.46 -8.75 1.77
C ASP A 121 2.24 -7.49 1.34
N GLU A 122 1.57 -6.33 1.26
CA GLU A 122 2.20 -5.03 0.92
C GLU A 122 3.27 -4.62 1.95
N ILE A 123 2.98 -4.76 3.25
CA ILE A 123 3.93 -4.50 4.34
C ILE A 123 5.20 -5.35 4.16
N THR A 124 5.02 -6.62 3.80
CA THR A 124 6.15 -7.54 3.57
C THR A 124 6.98 -7.08 2.38
N GLU A 125 6.34 -6.68 1.27
CA GLU A 125 7.02 -6.17 0.08
C GLU A 125 7.83 -4.90 0.40
N PHE A 126 7.24 -3.91 1.09
CA PHE A 126 7.95 -2.71 1.52
C PHE A 126 9.13 -3.01 2.43
N GLY A 127 8.97 -3.95 3.37
CA GLY A 127 10.05 -4.39 4.24
C GLY A 127 11.21 -5.03 3.46
N GLU A 128 10.90 -5.84 2.45
CA GLU A 128 11.91 -6.43 1.56
C GLU A 128 12.63 -5.37 0.71
N GLU A 129 11.90 -4.41 0.15
CA GLU A 129 12.47 -3.32 -0.65
C GLU A 129 13.35 -2.40 0.21
N ALA A 130 12.94 -2.09 1.45
CA ALA A 130 13.77 -1.36 2.42
C ALA A 130 15.07 -2.11 2.75
N ALA A 131 14.99 -3.43 2.93
CA ALA A 131 16.17 -4.25 3.19
C ALA A 131 17.12 -4.27 1.98
N LYS A 132 16.59 -4.43 0.75
CA LYS A 132 17.36 -4.40 -0.50
C LYS A 132 18.04 -3.05 -0.70
N ALA A 133 17.34 -1.94 -0.45
CA ALA A 133 17.88 -0.60 -0.60
C ALA A 133 19.05 -0.34 0.36
N ARG A 134 18.91 -0.73 1.65
CA ARG A 134 20.00 -0.65 2.63
C ARG A 134 21.21 -1.49 2.24
N GLN A 135 20.98 -2.75 1.88
CA GLN A 135 22.07 -3.64 1.47
C GLN A 135 22.84 -3.04 0.30
N LYS A 136 22.14 -2.49 -0.70
CA LYS A 136 22.78 -1.86 -1.86
C LYS A 136 23.57 -0.61 -1.48
N ALA A 137 23.08 0.20 -0.54
CA ALA A 137 23.81 1.36 -0.04
C ALA A 137 25.13 0.95 0.61
N ASP A 138 25.09 -0.09 1.46
CA ASP A 138 26.27 -0.59 2.16
C ASP A 138 27.30 -1.19 1.18
N GLU A 139 26.86 -1.96 0.17
CA GLU A 139 27.74 -2.53 -0.87
C GLU A 139 28.45 -1.43 -1.70
N LEU A 140 27.77 -0.31 -1.98
CA LEU A 140 28.34 0.82 -2.72
C LEU A 140 29.38 1.59 -1.90
N GLU A 141 29.19 1.72 -0.58
CA GLU A 141 30.19 2.33 0.30
C GLU A 141 31.43 1.45 0.46
N GLU A 142 31.25 0.14 0.68
CA GLU A 142 32.38 -0.80 0.82
C GLU A 142 33.24 -0.87 -0.45
N SER A 143 32.60 -0.75 -1.62
CA SER A 143 33.29 -0.72 -2.92
C SER A 143 33.95 0.61 -3.25
N SER A 144 33.53 1.72 -2.61
CA SER A 144 34.11 3.05 -2.78
C SER A 144 35.34 3.30 -1.90
N ASP A 145 35.51 2.54 -0.81
CA ASP A 145 36.65 2.61 0.12
C ASP A 145 37.80 1.63 -0.23
N SER A 146 37.67 0.85 -1.33
CA SER A 146 38.64 -0.16 -1.80
C SER A 146 39.44 0.26 -3.03
#